data_AF-A0A9R0VZM8-F1
#
_entry.id   AF-A0A9R0VZM8-F1
#
_cell.length_a   1.000
_cell.length_b   1.000
_cell.length_c   1.000
_cell.angle_alpha   90.00
_cell.angle_beta   90.00
_cell.angle_gamma   90.00
#
_symmetry.space_group_name_H-M   'P 1'
#
loop_
_entity.id
_entity.type
_entity.pdbx_description
1 polymer ?
#
loop_
_entity_poly.entity_id
_entity_poly.type
_entity_poly.pdbx_seq_one_letter_code
_entity_poly.pdbx_strand_id
1 'polypeptide(L)'
;MNSGATAAVAQNRRTRSRPPSAASSRKSDDPSAAVANGNGKAPSKPTSPNHVAGERTVKKLRLSKALTIPEGTTVSEACRRMAARRVDAVLLTDVNGLLSGIVTDKDIATRVIAEGLRVEQTIISKIMTRSPHYVTADTLAIEALQKMVQGKFRHLPVVDNGEVIAMLDIAKCLYDAISRLEKAAEQGSALAAAVEGVERQFGSNFSAPSTLIETIRERMFKPSLSTIITESTKVAIVSPSDPVYVAAQKMRELRVNSVVITTGNLLQGIFTSKDVLMRVVAQNLSPELTLVEKVMTAHPDCATLDTSILDALHIMHDGKFLHIPVVDGDGRVVACLDVLQLTQAAISMAEGGSGAANDVANTMMQKFWDSALALEPPDEEFDSQRLVDASFVIFFFRSKM
;
A
#
# COMPACT_ATOMS: atom_id res chain seq x y z
N MET A 1 15.88 -50.72 35.38
CA MET A 1 14.83 -51.27 36.26
C MET A 1 14.94 -50.58 37.61
N ASN A 2 13.84 -50.02 38.10
CA ASN A 2 13.51 -49.62 39.49
C ASN A 2 12.05 -49.08 39.37
N SER A 3 10.96 -49.62 39.93
CA SER A 3 10.61 -50.03 41.31
C SER A 3 10.66 -48.87 42.33
N GLY A 4 9.58 -48.42 42.97
CA GLY A 4 8.13 -48.78 42.93
C GLY A 4 7.23 -47.52 43.00
N ALA A 5 5.90 -47.57 42.78
CA ALA A 5 4.84 -48.03 43.71
C ALA A 5 4.72 -47.18 45.01
N THR A 6 3.56 -46.77 45.56
CA THR A 6 2.10 -46.80 45.23
C THR A 6 1.33 -46.03 46.36
N ALA A 7 0.07 -45.55 46.28
CA ALA A 7 -0.86 -45.13 45.20
C ALA A 7 -2.22 -44.67 45.83
N ALA A 8 -3.11 -44.00 45.06
CA ALA A 8 -4.57 -43.85 45.32
C ALA A 8 -5.00 -42.88 46.49
N VAL A 9 -6.24 -42.36 46.66
CA VAL A 9 -7.50 -42.31 45.85
C VAL A 9 -8.45 -41.19 46.35
N ALA A 10 -9.62 -41.02 45.70
CA ALA A 10 -10.80 -40.19 46.06
C ALA A 10 -10.74 -38.71 45.60
N GLN A 11 -11.57 -38.21 44.68
CA GLN A 11 -13.04 -38.28 44.49
C GLN A 11 -13.88 -37.68 45.62
N ASN A 12 -14.66 -36.64 45.30
CA ASN A 12 -15.94 -36.38 45.94
C ASN A 12 -16.92 -35.77 44.92
N ARG A 13 -18.20 -36.14 44.99
CA ARG A 13 -19.24 -35.83 43.99
C ARG A 13 -20.59 -35.66 44.69
N ARG A 14 -21.17 -34.46 44.69
CA ARG A 14 -22.55 -34.20 45.15
C ARG A 14 -23.30 -33.27 44.18
N THR A 15 -24.63 -33.24 44.27
CA THR A 15 -25.52 -33.01 43.12
C THR A 15 -26.87 -32.39 43.50
N ARG A 16 -27.49 -31.64 42.56
CA ARG A 16 -28.90 -31.11 42.59
C ARG A 16 -29.10 -29.96 43.61
N SER A 17 -30.13 -29.10 43.54
CA SER A 17 -31.44 -29.14 42.84
C SER A 17 -32.02 -27.74 42.45
N ARG A 18 -32.98 -27.72 41.51
CA ARG A 18 -33.99 -26.65 41.21
C ARG A 18 -35.40 -27.13 41.66
N PRO A 19 -36.52 -26.35 41.56
CA PRO A 19 -36.66 -24.93 41.21
C PRO A 19 -36.93 -24.07 42.47
N PRO A 20 -38.14 -23.60 42.90
CA PRO A 20 -39.52 -23.60 42.35
C PRO A 20 -39.89 -22.24 41.67
N SER A 21 -41.17 -21.83 41.70
CA SER A 21 -41.70 -20.53 41.21
C SER A 21 -43.05 -20.16 41.87
N ALA A 22 -43.40 -18.87 41.93
CA ALA A 22 -44.70 -18.35 42.40
C ALA A 22 -45.14 -17.10 41.59
N ALA A 23 -46.42 -16.69 41.67
CA ALA A 23 -46.97 -15.58 40.87
C ALA A 23 -48.26 -14.95 41.46
N SER A 24 -48.60 -13.74 40.98
CA SER A 24 -49.81 -12.92 41.32
C SER A 24 -49.80 -12.33 42.75
N SER A 25 -50.60 -11.33 43.15
CA SER A 25 -51.73 -10.58 42.54
C SER A 25 -51.83 -9.18 43.23
N ARG A 26 -52.75 -8.22 43.00
CA ARG A 26 -53.98 -8.06 42.17
C ARG A 26 -54.40 -6.57 42.20
N LYS A 27 -54.90 -5.99 41.07
CA LYS A 27 -55.94 -4.92 40.98
C LYS A 27 -55.71 -3.55 41.68
N SER A 28 -56.39 -2.44 41.36
CA SER A 28 -57.06 -1.86 40.16
C SER A 28 -57.51 -0.41 40.54
N ASP A 29 -58.28 0.44 39.84
CA ASP A 29 -59.18 0.40 38.66
C ASP A 29 -59.04 1.71 37.83
N ASP A 30 -60.01 2.04 36.97
CA ASP A 30 -60.19 3.17 36.03
C ASP A 30 -61.55 3.89 36.41
N PRO A 31 -62.10 4.96 35.76
CA PRO A 31 -61.72 5.64 34.51
C PRO A 31 -61.85 7.19 34.48
N SER A 32 -61.47 7.83 33.36
CA SER A 32 -62.38 8.71 32.57
C SER A 32 -61.77 9.31 31.28
N ALA A 33 -62.62 9.49 30.26
CA ALA A 33 -62.57 10.45 29.15
C ALA A 33 -61.35 10.46 28.17
N ALA A 34 -61.62 10.02 26.94
CA ALA A 34 -60.71 10.09 25.78
C ALA A 34 -60.73 11.43 25.03
N VAL A 35 -59.64 11.72 24.30
CA VAL A 35 -59.65 12.26 22.91
C VAL A 35 -58.53 11.54 22.13
N ALA A 36 -58.64 11.43 20.80
CA ALA A 36 -57.83 10.55 19.94
C ALA A 36 -56.83 11.27 18.99
N ASN A 37 -56.12 10.44 18.21
CA ASN A 37 -55.22 10.74 17.07
C ASN A 37 -53.78 11.23 17.34
N GLY A 38 -52.82 10.48 16.79
CA GLY A 38 -51.40 10.83 16.66
C GLY A 38 -50.57 9.64 16.16
N ASN A 39 -50.03 9.71 14.93
CA ASN A 39 -49.33 8.58 14.30
C ASN A 39 -48.06 8.17 15.07
N GLY A 40 -48.01 6.92 15.54
CA GLY A 40 -46.81 6.32 16.15
C GLY A 40 -45.71 6.07 15.12
N LYS A 41 -44.64 6.86 15.15
CA LYS A 41 -43.43 6.65 14.34
C LYS A 41 -42.41 5.86 15.16
N ALA A 42 -41.90 4.75 14.61
CA ALA A 42 -40.95 3.88 15.31
C ALA A 42 -39.63 4.61 15.63
N PRO A 43 -38.94 4.26 16.74
CA PRO A 43 -37.70 4.93 17.14
C PRO A 43 -36.58 4.69 16.10
N SER A 44 -35.90 5.77 15.73
CA SER A 44 -34.79 5.75 14.77
C SER A 44 -33.58 5.01 15.33
N LYS A 45 -32.96 4.14 14.50
CA LYS A 45 -31.60 3.64 14.75
C LYS A 45 -30.62 4.84 14.88
N PRO A 46 -29.53 4.70 15.66
CA PRO A 46 -28.48 5.72 15.68
C PRO A 46 -27.91 5.92 14.28
N THR A 47 -27.75 7.18 13.89
CA THR A 47 -27.14 7.58 12.61
C THR A 47 -25.65 7.27 12.64
N SER A 48 -25.18 6.51 11.65
CA SER A 48 -23.76 6.44 11.30
C SER A 48 -23.19 7.86 11.04
N PRO A 49 -21.89 8.10 11.26
CA PRO A 49 -21.28 9.38 10.92
C PRO A 49 -21.44 9.68 9.42
N ASN A 50 -21.57 10.97 9.09
CA ASN A 50 -21.71 11.44 7.72
C ASN A 50 -20.42 11.18 6.92
N HIS A 51 -20.38 10.09 6.16
CA HIS A 51 -19.47 10.01 5.02
C HIS A 51 -19.98 10.94 3.92
N VAL A 52 -19.10 11.79 3.40
CA VAL A 52 -19.44 12.66 2.26
C VAL A 52 -19.56 11.79 1.02
N ALA A 53 -20.63 11.98 0.24
CA ALA A 53 -20.91 11.17 -0.94
C ALA A 53 -19.81 11.34 -1.99
N GLY A 54 -18.91 10.34 -2.05
CA GLY A 54 -17.76 10.28 -2.94
C GLY A 54 -16.57 9.55 -2.34
N GLU A 55 -16.29 9.72 -1.04
CA GLU A 55 -15.05 9.26 -0.41
C GLU A 55 -14.81 7.74 -0.56
N ARG A 56 -13.65 7.35 -1.12
CA ARG A 56 -13.30 5.93 -1.36
C ARG A 56 -12.55 5.33 -0.18
N THR A 57 -13.10 4.25 0.36
CA THR A 57 -12.51 3.48 1.45
C THR A 57 -11.57 2.38 0.95
N VAL A 58 -10.69 1.90 1.84
CA VAL A 58 -9.75 0.80 1.63
C VAL A 58 -10.43 -0.45 1.04
N LYS A 59 -11.68 -0.74 1.43
CA LYS A 59 -12.54 -1.82 0.90
C LYS A 59 -12.67 -1.81 -0.63
N LYS A 60 -12.68 -0.63 -1.26
CA LYS A 60 -12.82 -0.46 -2.72
C LYS A 60 -11.51 -0.70 -3.50
N LEU A 61 -10.36 -0.89 -2.85
CA LEU A 61 -9.03 -1.02 -3.47
C LEU A 61 -8.62 -2.44 -3.91
N ARG A 62 -9.60 -3.34 -4.15
CA ARG A 62 -9.38 -4.76 -4.57
C ARG A 62 -8.26 -5.45 -3.77
N LEU A 63 -8.45 -5.52 -2.46
CA LEU A 63 -7.44 -5.95 -1.47
C LEU A 63 -6.89 -7.36 -1.71
N SER A 64 -5.63 -7.59 -1.33
CA SER A 64 -4.98 -8.90 -1.45
C SER A 64 -5.21 -9.73 -0.18
N LYS A 65 -5.54 -11.02 -0.30
CA LYS A 65 -5.65 -11.91 0.88
C LYS A 65 -4.29 -12.04 1.57
N ALA A 66 -4.23 -11.74 2.86
CA ALA A 66 -3.00 -11.81 3.64
C ALA A 66 -2.38 -13.23 3.63
N LEU A 67 -1.05 -13.28 3.65
CA LEU A 67 -0.32 -14.48 4.08
C LEU A 67 -0.08 -14.35 5.59
N THR A 68 -0.55 -15.34 6.34
CA THR A 68 -0.31 -15.50 7.78
C THR A 68 0.55 -16.73 8.05
N ILE A 69 1.46 -16.64 9.02
CA ILE A 69 2.31 -17.75 9.50
C ILE A 69 2.46 -17.69 11.03
N PRO A 70 2.69 -18.82 11.73
CA PRO A 70 3.03 -18.80 13.15
C PRO A 70 4.41 -18.16 13.41
N GLU A 71 4.55 -17.46 14.55
CA GLU A 71 5.81 -16.83 14.99
C GLU A 71 7.03 -17.76 14.95
N GLY A 72 6.86 -19.06 15.25
CA GLY A 72 7.91 -20.07 15.29
C GLY A 72 8.44 -20.53 13.93
N THR A 73 7.97 -19.96 12.82
CA THR A 73 8.42 -20.32 11.46
C THR A 73 9.86 -19.87 11.21
N THR A 74 10.66 -20.62 10.44
CA THR A 74 12.01 -20.18 10.03
C THR A 74 11.96 -19.19 8.88
N VAL A 75 12.97 -18.34 8.73
CA VAL A 75 13.07 -17.37 7.63
C VAL A 75 13.03 -18.07 6.26
N SER A 76 13.77 -19.18 6.12
CA SER A 76 13.77 -20.02 4.90
C SER A 76 12.37 -20.52 4.51
N GLU A 77 11.58 -21.00 5.49
CA GLU A 77 10.21 -21.46 5.26
C GLU A 77 9.23 -20.32 4.97
N ALA A 78 9.38 -19.18 5.64
CA ALA A 78 8.60 -17.99 5.36
C ALA A 78 8.84 -17.47 3.93
N CYS A 79 10.11 -17.38 3.51
CA CYS A 79 10.47 -16.94 2.16
C CYS A 79 9.89 -17.87 1.08
N ARG A 80 9.90 -19.20 1.29
CA ARG A 80 9.21 -20.15 0.40
C ARG A 80 7.70 -19.87 0.30
N ARG A 81 7.02 -19.64 1.42
CA ARG A 81 5.56 -19.35 1.44
C ARG A 81 5.22 -18.01 0.79
N MET A 82 6.06 -17.00 1.02
CA MET A 82 5.96 -15.67 0.40
C MET A 82 6.13 -15.77 -1.12
N ALA A 83 7.18 -16.47 -1.58
CA ALA A 83 7.42 -16.69 -3.00
C ALA A 83 6.31 -17.53 -3.68
N ALA A 84 5.83 -18.59 -3.03
CA ALA A 84 4.73 -19.42 -3.54
C ALA A 84 3.41 -18.63 -3.72
N ARG A 85 3.19 -17.58 -2.92
CA ARG A 85 2.06 -16.63 -3.10
C ARG A 85 2.41 -15.36 -3.88
N ARG A 86 3.67 -15.20 -4.33
CA ARG A 86 4.21 -14.00 -4.97
C ARG A 86 4.02 -12.70 -4.16
N VAL A 87 4.05 -12.80 -2.83
CA VAL A 87 3.97 -11.65 -1.90
C VAL A 87 5.34 -11.31 -1.32
N ASP A 88 5.55 -10.04 -1.00
CA ASP A 88 6.77 -9.49 -0.37
C ASP A 88 6.55 -9.04 1.09
N ALA A 89 5.35 -9.24 1.64
CA ALA A 89 5.04 -9.10 3.06
C ALA A 89 4.31 -10.33 3.62
N VAL A 90 4.53 -10.62 4.91
CA VAL A 90 3.88 -11.69 5.66
C VAL A 90 3.52 -11.22 7.06
N LEU A 91 2.35 -11.64 7.54
CA LEU A 91 1.88 -11.36 8.89
C LEU A 91 2.10 -12.56 9.80
N LEU A 92 2.54 -12.28 11.03
CA LEU A 92 2.85 -13.30 12.02
C LEU A 92 1.72 -13.35 13.05
N THR A 93 1.30 -14.58 13.36
CA THR A 93 0.30 -14.85 14.40
C THR A 93 0.93 -15.49 15.62
N ASP A 94 0.45 -15.10 16.80
CA ASP A 94 0.83 -15.71 18.08
C ASP A 94 0.19 -17.11 18.27
N VAL A 95 0.35 -17.68 19.47
CA VAL A 95 -0.24 -18.98 19.83
C VAL A 95 -1.76 -18.99 19.94
N ASN A 96 -2.40 -17.81 20.01
CA ASN A 96 -3.84 -17.62 20.06
C ASN A 96 -4.45 -17.33 18.66
N GLY A 97 -3.61 -17.17 17.63
CA GLY A 97 -4.00 -16.77 16.28
C GLY A 97 -4.08 -15.26 16.04
N LEU A 98 -3.74 -14.44 17.04
CA LEU A 98 -3.80 -12.98 16.97
C LEU A 98 -2.57 -12.40 16.25
N LEU A 99 -2.76 -11.26 15.56
CA LEU A 99 -1.68 -10.56 14.86
C LEU A 99 -0.62 -10.05 15.86
N SER A 100 0.62 -10.55 15.75
CA SER A 100 1.73 -10.12 16.62
C SER A 100 2.83 -9.34 15.90
N GLY A 101 2.94 -9.45 14.58
CA GLY A 101 3.90 -8.67 13.81
C GLY A 101 3.80 -8.80 12.29
N ILE A 102 4.65 -8.04 11.59
CA ILE A 102 4.86 -8.09 10.14
C ILE A 102 6.34 -8.31 9.82
N VAL A 103 6.62 -9.04 8.73
CA VAL A 103 7.93 -9.14 8.09
C VAL A 103 7.80 -8.87 6.60
N THR A 104 8.73 -8.09 6.07
CA THR A 104 8.81 -7.72 4.66
C THR A 104 10.09 -8.25 4.01
N ASP A 105 10.14 -8.21 2.68
CA ASP A 105 11.34 -8.40 1.87
C ASP A 105 12.56 -7.59 2.39
N LYS A 106 12.35 -6.32 2.76
CA LYS A 106 13.35 -5.43 3.38
C LYS A 106 13.90 -6.02 4.67
N ASP A 107 13.07 -6.62 5.50
CA ASP A 107 13.49 -7.18 6.78
C ASP A 107 14.33 -8.45 6.60
N ILE A 108 14.03 -9.28 5.59
CA ILE A 108 14.89 -10.42 5.22
C ILE A 108 16.26 -9.92 4.77
N ALA A 109 16.30 -8.99 3.82
CA ALA A 109 17.56 -8.45 3.32
C ALA A 109 18.39 -7.77 4.42
N THR A 110 17.79 -6.86 5.19
CA THR A 110 18.52 -5.99 6.13
C THR A 110 18.72 -6.55 7.54
N ARG A 111 17.86 -7.45 8.03
CA ARG A 111 17.95 -8.03 9.39
C ARG A 111 18.41 -9.50 9.42
N VAL A 112 18.61 -10.13 8.26
CA VAL A 112 19.10 -11.51 8.15
C VAL A 112 20.34 -11.58 7.26
N ILE A 113 20.20 -11.19 5.98
CA ILE A 113 21.27 -11.40 4.99
C ILE A 113 22.44 -10.43 5.22
N ALA A 114 22.16 -9.15 5.48
CA ALA A 114 23.17 -8.15 5.82
C ALA A 114 23.92 -8.45 7.14
N GLU A 115 23.30 -9.23 8.03
CA GLU A 115 23.84 -9.68 9.33
C GLU A 115 24.56 -11.04 9.24
N GLY A 116 24.58 -11.70 8.07
CA GLY A 116 25.16 -13.05 7.91
C GLY A 116 24.43 -14.16 8.69
N LEU A 117 23.14 -13.97 9.00
CA LEU A 117 22.35 -14.94 9.76
C LEU A 117 21.82 -16.06 8.86
N ARG A 118 21.91 -17.31 9.33
CA ARG A 118 21.50 -18.50 8.58
C ARG A 118 19.96 -18.58 8.51
N VAL A 119 19.40 -18.60 7.30
CA VAL A 119 17.95 -18.50 7.06
C VAL A 119 17.17 -19.73 7.54
N GLU A 120 17.82 -20.89 7.66
CA GLU A 120 17.24 -22.14 8.16
C GLU A 120 17.12 -22.14 9.69
N GLN A 121 17.99 -21.41 10.38
CA GLN A 121 18.11 -21.40 11.85
C GLN A 121 17.46 -20.15 12.47
N THR A 122 17.28 -19.09 11.69
CA THR A 122 16.67 -17.84 12.14
C THR A 122 15.15 -17.98 12.19
N ILE A 123 14.56 -17.82 13.39
CA ILE A 123 13.11 -17.78 13.61
C ILE A 123 12.58 -16.39 13.25
N ILE A 124 11.52 -16.31 12.46
CA ILE A 124 11.05 -15.07 11.86
C ILE A 124 10.48 -14.06 12.87
N SER A 125 9.96 -14.49 14.02
CA SER A 125 9.56 -13.59 15.11
C SER A 125 10.73 -12.85 15.80
N LYS A 126 11.99 -13.22 15.52
CA LYS A 126 13.18 -12.47 15.97
C LYS A 126 13.46 -11.22 15.13
N ILE A 127 13.01 -11.20 13.87
CA ILE A 127 13.25 -10.09 12.94
C ILE A 127 12.01 -9.22 12.70
N MET A 128 10.84 -9.64 13.19
CA MET A 128 9.57 -8.97 12.89
C MET A 128 9.45 -7.56 13.46
N THR A 129 8.72 -6.72 12.76
CA THR A 129 8.20 -5.47 13.33
C THR A 129 6.95 -5.82 14.13
N ARG A 130 7.05 -5.76 15.46
CA ARG A 130 5.94 -6.01 16.40
C ARG A 130 4.90 -4.90 16.34
N SER A 131 3.64 -5.23 16.64
CA SER A 131 2.53 -4.28 16.71
C SER A 131 2.43 -3.32 15.51
N PRO A 132 2.31 -3.83 14.27
CA PRO A 132 2.26 -3.01 13.07
C PRO A 132 1.04 -2.08 13.06
N HIS A 133 1.22 -0.87 12.52
CA HIS A 133 0.12 0.01 12.16
C HIS A 133 -0.83 -0.73 11.20
N TYR A 134 -2.13 -0.54 11.36
CA TYR A 134 -3.18 -1.17 10.55
C TYR A 134 -4.28 -0.16 10.20
N VAL A 135 -5.18 -0.58 9.32
CA VAL A 135 -6.38 0.18 8.92
C VAL A 135 -7.61 -0.72 8.93
N THR A 136 -8.81 -0.13 8.98
CA THR A 136 -10.07 -0.86 8.77
C THR A 136 -10.46 -0.87 7.29
N ALA A 137 -11.42 -1.70 6.92
CA ALA A 137 -11.98 -1.69 5.56
C ALA A 137 -12.59 -0.32 5.17
N ASP A 138 -13.16 0.38 6.15
CA ASP A 138 -13.85 1.66 5.97
C ASP A 138 -12.95 2.90 6.19
N THR A 139 -11.66 2.70 6.50
CA THR A 139 -10.64 3.76 6.48
C THR A 139 -10.54 4.36 5.07
N LEU A 140 -10.28 5.67 4.94
CA LEU A 140 -10.14 6.30 3.63
C LEU A 140 -8.87 5.84 2.89
N ALA A 141 -8.95 5.71 1.56
CA ALA A 141 -7.83 5.32 0.72
C ALA A 141 -6.64 6.31 0.83
N ILE A 142 -6.94 7.61 0.87
CA ILE A 142 -5.93 8.67 1.03
C ILE A 142 -5.29 8.65 2.43
N GLU A 143 -6.07 8.40 3.49
CA GLU A 143 -5.56 8.27 4.86
C GLU A 143 -4.62 7.05 5.01
N ALA A 144 -4.98 5.93 4.38
CA ALA A 144 -4.12 4.75 4.33
C ALA A 144 -2.82 5.00 3.56
N LEU A 145 -2.88 5.75 2.45
CA LEU A 145 -1.71 6.17 1.67
C LEU A 145 -0.80 7.13 2.47
N GLN A 146 -1.38 8.12 3.15
CA GLN A 146 -0.66 9.03 4.05
C GLN A 146 0.04 8.27 5.18
N LYS A 147 -0.63 7.27 5.81
CA LYS A 147 -0.01 6.39 6.81
C LYS A 147 1.20 5.62 6.26
N MET A 148 1.10 5.07 5.06
CA MET A 148 2.21 4.39 4.36
C MET A 148 3.39 5.33 4.12
N VAL A 149 3.12 6.52 3.59
CA VAL A 149 4.12 7.53 3.24
C VAL A 149 4.83 8.09 4.48
N GLN A 150 4.07 8.56 5.48
CA GLN A 150 4.61 9.09 6.74
C GLN A 150 5.38 8.03 7.53
N GLY A 151 4.82 6.81 7.61
CA GLY A 151 5.44 5.66 8.29
C GLY A 151 6.56 4.98 7.51
N LYS A 152 6.77 5.34 6.24
CA LYS A 152 7.79 4.80 5.32
C LYS A 152 7.70 3.27 5.15
N PHE A 153 6.48 2.74 5.11
CA PHE A 153 6.19 1.33 4.85
C PHE A 153 5.22 1.17 3.68
N ARG A 154 5.37 0.09 2.90
CA ARG A 154 4.56 -0.17 1.70
C ARG A 154 3.30 -1.00 1.97
N HIS A 155 3.18 -1.58 3.16
CA HIS A 155 2.19 -2.61 3.48
C HIS A 155 1.40 -2.24 4.74
N LEU A 156 0.07 -2.33 4.67
CA LEU A 156 -0.84 -2.13 5.80
C LEU A 156 -1.73 -3.37 5.98
N PRO A 157 -1.71 -4.03 7.15
CA PRO A 157 -2.76 -4.95 7.56
C PRO A 157 -4.11 -4.24 7.51
N VAL A 158 -5.10 -4.90 6.90
CA VAL A 158 -6.50 -4.50 7.00
C VAL A 158 -7.16 -5.41 8.02
N VAL A 159 -7.64 -4.81 9.10
CA VAL A 159 -8.18 -5.49 10.29
C VAL A 159 -9.66 -5.13 10.44
N ASP A 160 -10.49 -6.13 10.73
CA ASP A 160 -11.89 -5.96 11.07
C ASP A 160 -12.22 -6.77 12.32
N ASN A 161 -12.95 -6.18 13.27
CA ASN A 161 -13.30 -6.78 14.57
C ASN A 161 -12.12 -7.39 15.38
N GLY A 162 -10.87 -7.02 15.07
CA GLY A 162 -9.64 -7.57 15.66
C GLY A 162 -8.97 -8.69 14.83
N GLU A 163 -9.63 -9.20 13.79
CA GLU A 163 -9.09 -10.21 12.88
C GLU A 163 -8.46 -9.59 11.63
N VAL A 164 -7.40 -10.22 11.11
CA VAL A 164 -6.74 -9.80 9.86
C VAL A 164 -7.53 -10.33 8.66
N ILE A 165 -8.20 -9.43 7.93
CA ILE A 165 -8.97 -9.80 6.74
C ILE A 165 -8.12 -9.74 5.46
N ALA A 166 -7.20 -8.77 5.34
CA ALA A 166 -6.45 -8.55 4.10
C ALA A 166 -5.12 -7.79 4.31
N MET A 167 -4.38 -7.64 3.20
CA MET A 167 -3.21 -6.78 3.05
C MET A 167 -3.52 -5.70 2.01
N LEU A 168 -3.32 -4.43 2.40
CA LEU A 168 -3.19 -3.31 1.47
C LEU A 168 -1.71 -3.09 1.16
N ASP A 169 -1.40 -2.82 -0.10
CA ASP A 169 -0.07 -2.51 -0.62
C ASP A 169 -0.13 -1.13 -1.30
N ILE A 170 0.90 -0.30 -1.16
CA ILE A 170 0.97 1.02 -1.80
C ILE A 170 0.78 0.94 -3.33
N ALA A 171 1.20 -0.15 -3.96
CA ALA A 171 0.96 -0.40 -5.37
C ALA A 171 -0.56 -0.46 -5.69
N LYS A 172 -1.41 -0.93 -4.78
CA LYS A 172 -2.87 -0.90 -5.00
C LYS A 172 -3.43 0.52 -4.94
N CYS A 173 -2.94 1.36 -4.03
CA CYS A 173 -3.31 2.78 -3.99
C CYS A 173 -2.87 3.51 -5.27
N LEU A 174 -1.64 3.25 -5.73
CA LEU A 174 -1.09 3.84 -6.95
C LEU A 174 -1.83 3.37 -8.21
N TYR A 175 -2.13 2.07 -8.32
CA TYR A 175 -2.76 1.50 -9.51
C TYR A 175 -4.24 1.92 -9.59
N ASP A 176 -4.93 2.05 -8.46
CA ASP A 176 -6.28 2.62 -8.40
C ASP A 176 -6.28 4.08 -8.85
N ALA A 177 -5.32 4.88 -8.38
CA ALA A 177 -5.16 6.26 -8.78
C ALA A 177 -4.90 6.41 -10.30
N ILE A 178 -3.89 5.73 -10.84
CA ILE A 178 -3.53 5.79 -12.27
C ILE A 178 -4.72 5.39 -13.16
N SER A 179 -5.35 4.24 -12.88
CA SER A 179 -6.50 3.73 -13.65
C SER A 179 -7.69 4.71 -13.71
N ARG A 180 -7.72 5.71 -12.81
CA ARG A 180 -8.81 6.69 -12.67
C ARG A 180 -8.41 8.06 -13.22
N LEU A 181 -7.12 8.41 -13.18
CA LEU A 181 -6.56 9.48 -14.00
C LEU A 181 -6.79 9.19 -15.50
N GLU A 182 -6.50 7.94 -15.91
CA GLU A 182 -6.72 7.45 -17.27
C GLU A 182 -8.21 7.50 -17.67
N LYS A 183 -9.09 6.77 -16.96
CA LYS A 183 -10.54 6.75 -17.26
C LYS A 183 -11.16 8.16 -17.24
N ALA A 184 -10.75 9.05 -16.33
CA ALA A 184 -11.27 10.41 -16.28
C ALA A 184 -10.73 11.29 -17.42
N ALA A 185 -9.51 11.06 -17.92
CA ALA A 185 -8.98 11.72 -19.11
C ALA A 185 -9.69 11.23 -20.39
N GLU A 186 -9.89 9.92 -20.55
CA GLU A 186 -10.63 9.30 -21.67
C GLU A 186 -12.06 9.85 -21.79
N GLN A 187 -12.74 10.03 -20.65
CA GLN A 187 -14.11 10.55 -20.58
C GLN A 187 -14.18 12.09 -20.72
N GLY A 188 -13.04 12.79 -20.80
CA GLY A 188 -12.96 14.26 -20.66
C GLY A 188 -13.34 14.79 -19.26
N SER A 189 -13.77 13.90 -18.37
CA SER A 189 -14.30 14.17 -17.04
C SER A 189 -13.27 14.77 -16.08
N ALA A 190 -11.99 14.38 -16.18
CA ALA A 190 -10.92 14.92 -15.33
C ALA A 190 -10.83 16.44 -15.41
N LEU A 191 -10.86 16.98 -16.63
CA LEU A 191 -10.79 18.41 -16.89
C LEU A 191 -12.14 19.09 -16.59
N ALA A 192 -13.25 18.47 -17.00
CA ALA A 192 -14.58 19.03 -16.76
C ALA A 192 -14.94 19.10 -15.26
N ALA A 193 -14.65 18.08 -14.47
CA ALA A 193 -14.91 18.04 -13.03
C ALA A 193 -13.95 18.95 -12.23
N ALA A 194 -12.69 19.08 -12.68
CA ALA A 194 -11.77 20.07 -12.11
C ALA A 194 -12.26 21.51 -12.35
N VAL A 195 -12.90 21.79 -13.49
CA VAL A 195 -13.54 23.08 -13.79
C VAL A 195 -14.85 23.25 -13.01
N GLU A 196 -15.75 22.27 -13.02
CA GLU A 196 -17.05 22.35 -12.35
C GLU A 196 -16.90 22.46 -10.82
N GLY A 197 -15.90 21.77 -10.23
CA GLY A 197 -15.54 21.87 -8.82
C GLY A 197 -15.00 23.25 -8.37
N VAL A 198 -14.72 24.13 -9.34
CA VAL A 198 -14.31 25.53 -9.16
C VAL A 198 -15.48 26.48 -9.42
N GLU A 199 -16.24 26.26 -10.50
CA GLU A 199 -17.49 27.00 -10.81
C GLU A 199 -18.50 26.92 -9.64
N ARG A 200 -18.66 25.73 -9.03
CA ARG A 200 -19.51 25.52 -7.85
C ARG A 200 -19.04 26.28 -6.59
N GLN A 201 -17.84 26.86 -6.58
CA GLN A 201 -17.29 27.60 -5.43
C GLN A 201 -17.08 29.11 -5.71
N PHE A 202 -16.87 29.51 -6.96
CA PHE A 202 -16.73 30.92 -7.39
C PHE A 202 -17.97 31.50 -8.09
N GLY A 203 -18.97 30.67 -8.39
CA GLY A 203 -20.23 31.08 -9.01
C GLY A 203 -20.22 31.07 -10.53
N SER A 204 -21.41 31.11 -11.14
CA SER A 204 -21.69 30.86 -12.57
C SER A 204 -21.07 31.84 -13.57
N ASN A 205 -20.27 32.82 -13.13
CA ASN A 205 -19.58 33.77 -14.00
C ASN A 205 -18.10 33.42 -14.21
N PHE A 206 -17.59 32.36 -13.56
CA PHE A 206 -16.20 31.95 -13.65
C PHE A 206 -15.97 30.89 -14.74
N SER A 207 -16.04 31.29 -16.01
CA SER A 207 -15.52 30.44 -17.09
C SER A 207 -14.02 30.25 -16.87
N ALA A 208 -13.60 29.01 -16.59
CA ALA A 208 -12.21 28.69 -16.24
C ALA A 208 -11.24 29.15 -17.34
N PRO A 209 -10.33 30.12 -17.05
CA PRO A 209 -9.42 30.63 -18.06
C PRO A 209 -8.51 29.53 -18.62
N SER A 210 -8.11 29.63 -19.89
CA SER A 210 -7.09 28.74 -20.48
C SER A 210 -5.82 28.70 -19.64
N THR A 211 -5.41 29.84 -19.07
CA THR A 211 -4.27 29.97 -18.14
C THR A 211 -4.42 29.17 -16.85
N LEU A 212 -5.65 28.86 -16.41
CA LEU A 212 -5.90 28.03 -15.22
C LEU A 212 -5.76 26.54 -15.55
N ILE A 213 -6.27 26.11 -16.71
CA ILE A 213 -6.03 24.75 -17.26
C ILE A 213 -4.52 24.54 -17.50
N GLU A 214 -3.86 25.56 -18.03
CA GLU A 214 -2.41 25.57 -18.24
C GLU A 214 -1.65 25.57 -16.92
N THR A 215 -2.10 26.30 -15.89
CA THR A 215 -1.53 26.24 -14.53
C THR A 215 -1.68 24.86 -13.89
N ILE A 216 -2.82 24.17 -14.09
CA ILE A 216 -3.02 22.80 -13.60
C ILE A 216 -2.07 21.83 -14.33
N ARG A 217 -1.95 21.93 -15.66
CA ARG A 217 -0.96 21.17 -16.44
C ARG A 217 0.48 21.45 -15.98
N GLU A 218 0.82 22.71 -15.75
CA GLU A 218 2.11 23.17 -15.20
C GLU A 218 2.37 22.73 -13.76
N ARG A 219 1.37 22.25 -13.00
CA ARG A 219 1.58 21.69 -11.66
C ARG A 219 1.60 20.16 -11.65
N MET A 220 0.80 19.51 -12.49
CA MET A 220 0.73 18.06 -12.57
C MET A 220 1.93 17.43 -13.31
N PHE A 221 2.40 18.06 -14.39
CA PHE A 221 3.37 17.43 -15.32
C PHE A 221 4.76 18.07 -15.33
N LYS A 222 4.93 19.28 -14.78
CA LYS A 222 6.18 20.04 -14.79
C LYS A 222 7.24 19.66 -13.73
N PRO A 223 6.89 19.16 -12.51
CA PRO A 223 7.94 18.80 -11.55
C PRO A 223 8.57 17.46 -11.96
N SER A 224 9.75 17.57 -12.57
CA SER A 224 10.55 16.41 -12.98
C SER A 224 11.33 15.83 -11.81
N LEU A 225 11.92 14.65 -12.01
CA LEU A 225 12.73 13.98 -10.98
C LEU A 225 13.91 14.85 -10.48
N SER A 226 14.39 15.82 -11.29
CA SER A 226 15.36 16.84 -10.88
C SER A 226 14.93 17.63 -9.62
N THR A 227 13.64 17.81 -9.38
CA THR A 227 13.11 18.59 -8.24
C THR A 227 13.25 17.89 -6.89
N ILE A 228 13.45 16.57 -6.90
CA ILE A 228 13.56 15.72 -5.70
C ILE A 228 14.91 15.00 -5.58
N ILE A 229 15.71 14.97 -6.65
CA ILE A 229 17.08 14.46 -6.63
C ILE A 229 18.01 15.60 -6.19
N THR A 230 18.31 15.62 -4.90
CA THR A 230 19.31 16.52 -4.30
C THR A 230 20.71 15.93 -4.35
N GLU A 231 21.75 16.74 -4.14
CA GLU A 231 23.14 16.29 -3.96
C GLU A 231 23.32 15.25 -2.83
N SER A 232 22.38 15.18 -1.87
CA SER A 232 22.38 14.19 -0.79
C SER A 232 21.79 12.82 -1.18
N THR A 233 21.30 12.66 -2.41
CA THR A 233 20.68 11.43 -2.92
C THR A 233 21.73 10.33 -3.10
N LYS A 234 21.66 9.29 -2.26
CA LYS A 234 22.67 8.21 -2.26
C LYS A 234 22.26 7.05 -3.18
N VAL A 235 23.03 6.80 -4.24
CA VAL A 235 22.88 5.59 -5.07
C VAL A 235 23.66 4.44 -4.45
N ALA A 236 22.98 3.32 -4.19
CA ALA A 236 23.61 2.09 -3.72
C ALA A 236 24.17 1.28 -4.90
N ILE A 237 25.41 1.56 -5.31
CA ILE A 237 26.06 0.90 -6.46
C ILE A 237 26.84 -0.35 -6.03
N VAL A 238 26.73 -1.45 -6.78
CA VAL A 238 27.53 -2.69 -6.60
C VAL A 238 28.10 -3.19 -7.94
N SER A 239 29.17 -3.98 -7.88
CA SER A 239 29.74 -4.69 -9.04
C SER A 239 28.85 -5.89 -9.44
N PRO A 240 28.76 -6.29 -10.72
CA PRO A 240 28.13 -7.55 -11.13
C PRO A 240 28.71 -8.75 -10.38
N SER A 241 30.01 -8.70 -10.06
CA SER A 241 30.77 -9.72 -9.34
C SER A 241 30.60 -9.70 -7.82
N ASP A 242 29.84 -8.78 -7.25
CA ASP A 242 29.64 -8.72 -5.80
C ASP A 242 28.67 -9.83 -5.35
N PRO A 243 28.94 -10.55 -4.24
CA PRO A 243 27.98 -11.46 -3.65
C PRO A 243 26.71 -10.75 -3.15
N VAL A 244 25.58 -11.46 -3.15
CA VAL A 244 24.27 -10.95 -2.71
C VAL A 244 24.30 -10.35 -1.30
N TYR A 245 25.11 -10.87 -0.37
CA TYR A 245 25.20 -10.29 0.98
C TYR A 245 25.80 -8.86 0.97
N VAL A 246 26.71 -8.54 0.04
CA VAL A 246 27.29 -7.18 -0.10
C VAL A 246 26.22 -6.20 -0.53
N ALA A 247 25.36 -6.59 -1.48
CA ALA A 247 24.19 -5.80 -1.86
C ALA A 247 23.23 -5.59 -0.68
N ALA A 248 22.95 -6.63 0.11
CA ALA A 248 22.10 -6.53 1.29
C ALA A 248 22.69 -5.61 2.38
N GLN A 249 24.02 -5.66 2.59
CA GLN A 249 24.73 -4.73 3.48
C GLN A 249 24.62 -3.28 3.00
N LYS A 250 24.80 -3.04 1.70
CA LYS A 250 24.69 -1.69 1.11
C LYS A 250 23.26 -1.13 1.15
N MET A 251 22.24 -1.99 0.99
CA MET A 251 20.83 -1.63 1.24
C MET A 251 20.62 -1.18 2.69
N ARG A 252 21.14 -1.93 3.67
CA ARG A 252 21.04 -1.60 5.10
C ARG A 252 21.75 -0.29 5.44
N GLU A 253 22.98 -0.11 4.99
CA GLU A 253 23.83 1.05 5.27
C GLU A 253 23.24 2.36 4.71
N LEU A 254 22.78 2.32 3.45
CA LEU A 254 22.19 3.47 2.78
C LEU A 254 20.68 3.59 3.02
N ARG A 255 20.08 2.63 3.76
CA ARG A 255 18.66 2.51 4.15
C ARG A 255 17.66 2.31 3.01
N VAL A 256 18.15 2.07 1.79
CA VAL A 256 17.37 1.82 0.56
C VAL A 256 16.88 0.37 0.46
N ASN A 257 16.00 0.09 -0.50
CA ASN A 257 15.40 -1.23 -0.75
C ASN A 257 15.94 -1.90 -2.05
N SER A 258 16.90 -1.26 -2.71
CA SER A 258 17.45 -1.63 -4.01
C SER A 258 18.91 -1.23 -4.12
N VAL A 259 19.66 -1.98 -4.93
CA VAL A 259 21.00 -1.63 -5.41
C VAL A 259 21.00 -1.60 -6.93
N VAL A 260 21.89 -0.77 -7.47
CA VAL A 260 22.13 -0.61 -8.90
C VAL A 260 23.45 -1.30 -9.23
N ILE A 261 23.45 -2.14 -10.26
CA ILE A 261 24.63 -2.86 -10.74
C ILE A 261 25.23 -2.07 -11.90
N THR A 262 26.49 -1.64 -11.79
CA THR A 262 27.18 -0.91 -12.86
C THR A 262 28.52 -1.52 -13.23
N THR A 263 29.07 -1.16 -14.39
CA THR A 263 30.45 -1.48 -14.77
C THR A 263 31.10 -0.26 -15.38
N GLY A 264 32.09 0.30 -14.65
CA GLY A 264 32.37 1.72 -14.76
C GLY A 264 31.10 2.52 -14.49
N ASN A 265 30.77 3.43 -15.41
CA ASN A 265 29.59 4.29 -15.31
C ASN A 265 28.31 3.67 -15.91
N LEU A 266 28.41 2.56 -16.65
CA LEU A 266 27.28 1.98 -17.38
C LEU A 266 26.41 1.12 -16.47
N LEU A 267 25.09 1.36 -16.53
CA LEU A 267 24.07 0.55 -15.88
C LEU A 267 23.95 -0.84 -16.53
N GLN A 268 24.12 -1.89 -15.72
CA GLN A 268 23.86 -3.27 -16.13
C GLN A 268 22.52 -3.81 -15.60
N GLY A 269 22.15 -3.46 -14.36
CA GLY A 269 20.97 -4.03 -13.73
C GLY A 269 20.51 -3.35 -12.44
N ILE A 270 19.40 -3.83 -11.90
CA ILE A 270 18.89 -3.51 -10.56
C ILE A 270 18.63 -4.80 -9.77
N PHE A 271 18.89 -4.80 -8.47
CA PHE A 271 18.61 -5.91 -7.57
C PHE A 271 17.99 -5.38 -6.28
N THR A 272 16.89 -5.97 -5.83
CA THR A 272 16.06 -5.43 -4.74
C THR A 272 15.92 -6.40 -3.56
N SER A 273 15.45 -5.91 -2.41
CA SER A 273 15.07 -6.77 -1.28
C SER A 273 14.11 -7.89 -1.68
N LYS A 274 13.21 -7.63 -2.64
CA LYS A 274 12.29 -8.61 -3.21
C LYS A 274 13.03 -9.71 -3.97
N ASP A 275 14.12 -9.39 -4.65
CA ASP A 275 14.93 -10.37 -5.39
C ASP A 275 15.80 -11.22 -4.45
N VAL A 276 16.31 -10.65 -3.35
CA VAL A 276 16.91 -11.41 -2.24
C VAL A 276 15.95 -12.49 -1.75
N LEU A 277 14.68 -12.13 -1.51
CA LEU A 277 13.66 -13.09 -1.08
C LEU A 277 13.31 -14.10 -2.19
N MET A 278 12.90 -13.62 -3.36
CA MET A 278 12.26 -14.43 -4.40
C MET A 278 13.25 -15.29 -5.20
N ARG A 279 14.46 -14.78 -5.46
CA ARG A 279 15.46 -15.39 -6.36
C ARG A 279 16.64 -16.02 -5.65
N VAL A 280 16.90 -15.66 -4.38
CA VAL A 280 18.02 -16.21 -3.60
C VAL A 280 17.50 -17.12 -2.48
N VAL A 281 16.86 -16.56 -1.45
CA VAL A 281 16.46 -17.31 -0.25
C VAL A 281 15.38 -18.36 -0.55
N ALA A 282 14.33 -18.00 -1.31
CA ALA A 282 13.28 -18.95 -1.69
C ALA A 282 13.77 -20.04 -2.67
N GLN A 283 14.88 -19.80 -3.37
CA GLN A 283 15.52 -20.76 -4.28
C GLN A 283 16.64 -21.59 -3.60
N ASN A 284 16.83 -21.43 -2.29
CA ASN A 284 17.86 -22.11 -1.50
C ASN A 284 19.30 -21.86 -2.01
N LEU A 285 19.55 -20.65 -2.53
CA LEU A 285 20.89 -20.20 -2.94
C LEU A 285 21.62 -19.51 -1.79
N SER A 286 22.93 -19.70 -1.68
CA SER A 286 23.80 -19.05 -0.68
C SER A 286 24.01 -17.57 -1.01
N PRO A 287 23.65 -16.61 -0.13
CA PRO A 287 23.93 -15.19 -0.33
C PRO A 287 25.43 -14.84 -0.33
N GLU A 288 26.27 -15.71 0.21
CA GLU A 288 27.72 -15.59 0.30
C GLU A 288 28.43 -15.96 -1.01
N LEU A 289 27.85 -16.90 -1.77
CA LEU A 289 28.42 -17.45 -3.01
C LEU A 289 27.69 -16.99 -4.28
N THR A 290 26.43 -16.56 -4.17
CA THR A 290 25.64 -16.10 -5.33
C THR A 290 26.02 -14.66 -5.68
N LEU A 291 26.53 -14.46 -6.90
CA LEU A 291 26.86 -13.13 -7.42
C LEU A 291 25.58 -12.41 -7.87
N VAL A 292 25.51 -11.08 -7.67
CA VAL A 292 24.31 -10.29 -8.04
C VAL A 292 23.99 -10.39 -9.53
N GLU A 293 24.98 -10.53 -10.41
CA GLU A 293 24.76 -10.71 -11.86
C GLU A 293 23.87 -11.91 -12.22
N LYS A 294 23.83 -12.95 -11.37
CA LYS A 294 23.03 -14.17 -11.63
C LYS A 294 21.57 -14.04 -11.20
N VAL A 295 21.23 -12.98 -10.46
CA VAL A 295 19.91 -12.80 -9.84
C VAL A 295 19.32 -11.40 -10.02
N MET A 296 20.08 -10.40 -10.49
CA MET A 296 19.57 -9.07 -10.81
C MET A 296 18.52 -9.09 -11.94
N THR A 297 17.71 -8.04 -12.04
CA THR A 297 17.04 -7.68 -13.29
C THR A 297 18.06 -6.94 -14.16
N ALA A 298 18.53 -7.56 -15.24
CA ALA A 298 19.37 -6.90 -16.23
C ALA A 298 18.55 -5.90 -17.07
N HIS A 299 19.19 -4.83 -17.54
CA HIS A 299 18.60 -3.79 -18.40
C HIS A 299 17.23 -3.25 -17.91
N PRO A 300 17.12 -2.76 -16.67
CA PRO A 300 15.87 -2.20 -16.14
C PRO A 300 15.48 -0.91 -16.87
N ASP A 301 14.16 -0.68 -16.97
CA ASP A 301 13.62 0.60 -17.40
C ASP A 301 14.10 1.73 -16.49
N CYS A 302 14.39 2.88 -17.10
CA CYS A 302 15.01 4.03 -16.44
C CYS A 302 14.24 5.32 -16.75
N ALA A 303 14.35 6.28 -15.84
CA ALA A 303 13.92 7.65 -16.06
C ALA A 303 15.13 8.58 -16.31
N THR A 304 14.87 9.76 -16.85
CA THR A 304 15.82 10.88 -16.92
C THR A 304 15.53 11.92 -15.84
N LEU A 305 16.44 12.87 -15.63
CA LEU A 305 16.20 14.05 -14.78
C LEU A 305 14.98 14.89 -15.23
N ASP A 306 14.63 14.85 -16.51
CA ASP A 306 13.49 15.58 -17.11
C ASP A 306 12.16 14.82 -17.07
N THR A 307 12.17 13.53 -16.72
CA THR A 307 10.96 12.71 -16.60
C THR A 307 10.07 13.27 -15.48
N SER A 308 8.76 13.43 -15.71
CA SER A 308 7.86 13.92 -14.66
C SER A 308 7.68 12.89 -13.55
N ILE A 309 7.39 13.33 -12.32
CA ILE A 309 7.10 12.43 -11.20
C ILE A 309 5.89 11.52 -11.52
N LEU A 310 4.91 12.03 -12.27
CA LEU A 310 3.75 11.24 -12.70
C LEU A 310 4.12 10.20 -13.77
N ASP A 311 4.97 10.53 -14.75
CA ASP A 311 5.43 9.57 -15.76
C ASP A 311 6.32 8.48 -15.15
N ALA A 312 7.16 8.82 -14.17
CA ALA A 312 7.92 7.82 -13.42
C ALA A 312 7.01 6.86 -12.63
N LEU A 313 5.86 7.35 -12.13
CA LEU A 313 4.83 6.52 -11.50
C LEU A 313 4.05 5.66 -12.51
N HIS A 314 3.79 6.17 -13.73
CA HIS A 314 3.23 5.36 -14.83
C HIS A 314 4.20 4.25 -15.28
N ILE A 315 5.49 4.55 -15.41
CA ILE A 315 6.53 3.56 -15.74
C ILE A 315 6.61 2.46 -14.68
N MET A 316 6.56 2.82 -13.39
CA MET A 316 6.43 1.85 -12.28
C MET A 316 5.14 1.03 -12.34
N HIS A 317 4.01 1.66 -12.69
CA HIS A 317 2.74 0.96 -12.89
C HIS A 317 2.87 -0.07 -14.01
N ASP A 318 3.30 0.30 -15.20
CA ASP A 318 3.26 -0.57 -16.38
C ASP A 318 4.25 -1.73 -16.27
N GLY A 319 5.50 -1.45 -15.91
CA GLY A 319 6.54 -2.46 -15.68
C GLY A 319 6.35 -3.30 -14.40
N LYS A 320 5.33 -3.01 -13.59
CA LYS A 320 4.99 -3.69 -12.33
C LYS A 320 6.14 -3.75 -11.32
N PHE A 321 6.98 -2.71 -11.29
CA PHE A 321 8.08 -2.52 -10.31
C PHE A 321 7.87 -1.26 -9.47
N LEU A 322 8.63 -1.12 -8.38
CA LEU A 322 8.47 -0.04 -7.40
C LEU A 322 9.78 0.72 -7.11
N HIS A 323 10.77 0.55 -7.99
CA HIS A 323 12.07 1.22 -7.97
C HIS A 323 12.47 1.58 -9.40
N ILE A 324 12.98 2.80 -9.63
CA ILE A 324 13.41 3.26 -10.95
C ILE A 324 14.82 3.90 -10.85
N PRO A 325 15.82 3.40 -11.58
CA PRO A 325 17.07 4.12 -11.79
C PRO A 325 16.81 5.40 -12.59
N VAL A 326 17.50 6.47 -12.23
CA VAL A 326 17.45 7.76 -12.94
C VAL A 326 18.83 8.05 -13.49
N VAL A 327 18.91 8.33 -14.79
CA VAL A 327 20.16 8.59 -15.50
C VAL A 327 20.30 10.05 -15.95
N ASP A 328 21.54 10.50 -16.05
CA ASP A 328 21.91 11.75 -16.72
C ASP A 328 22.07 11.56 -18.25
N GLY A 329 22.41 12.65 -18.96
CA GLY A 329 22.63 12.63 -20.41
C GLY A 329 23.87 11.85 -20.87
N ASP A 330 24.78 11.50 -19.96
CA ASP A 330 25.92 10.61 -20.20
C ASP A 330 25.53 9.13 -19.99
N GLY A 331 24.29 8.84 -19.57
CA GLY A 331 23.80 7.51 -19.23
C GLY A 331 24.26 6.99 -17.85
N ARG A 332 24.80 7.87 -16.99
CA ARG A 332 25.27 7.52 -15.63
C ARG A 332 24.10 7.59 -14.66
N VAL A 333 24.06 6.67 -13.69
CA VAL A 333 22.99 6.62 -12.70
C VAL A 333 23.21 7.67 -11.60
N VAL A 334 22.34 8.68 -11.56
CA VAL A 334 22.38 9.80 -10.60
C VAL A 334 21.44 9.59 -9.40
N ALA A 335 20.38 8.80 -9.57
CA ALA A 335 19.50 8.38 -8.48
C ALA A 335 18.94 6.97 -8.70
N CYS A 336 18.38 6.37 -7.65
CA CYS A 336 17.47 5.25 -7.76
C CYS A 336 16.32 5.50 -6.79
N LEU A 337 15.13 5.82 -7.32
CA LEU A 337 13.99 6.29 -6.53
C LEU A 337 12.98 5.17 -6.33
N ASP A 338 12.35 5.11 -5.16
CA ASP A 338 11.26 4.18 -4.85
C ASP A 338 9.86 4.84 -4.92
N VAL A 339 8.84 3.99 -4.96
CA VAL A 339 7.43 4.43 -5.04
C VAL A 339 6.99 5.33 -3.86
N LEU A 340 7.58 5.16 -2.67
CA LEU A 340 7.26 6.00 -1.50
C LEU A 340 7.85 7.40 -1.69
N GLN A 341 9.05 7.52 -2.26
CA GLN A 341 9.66 8.82 -2.58
C GLN A 341 8.84 9.57 -3.63
N LEU A 342 8.44 8.90 -4.72
CA LEU A 342 7.63 9.52 -5.77
C LEU A 342 6.22 9.90 -5.28
N THR A 343 5.61 9.06 -4.45
CA THR A 343 4.29 9.34 -3.85
C THR A 343 4.37 10.48 -2.84
N GLN A 344 5.40 10.52 -1.98
CA GLN A 344 5.65 11.64 -1.07
C GLN A 344 5.80 12.95 -1.83
N ALA A 345 6.52 12.95 -2.94
CA ALA A 345 6.68 14.12 -3.79
C ALA A 345 5.33 14.56 -4.38
N ALA A 346 4.58 13.63 -4.99
CA ALA A 346 3.26 13.91 -5.58
C ALA A 346 2.25 14.49 -4.56
N ILE A 347 2.29 14.04 -3.29
CA ILE A 347 1.47 14.60 -2.20
C ILE A 347 1.99 15.99 -1.79
N SER A 348 3.29 16.13 -1.49
CA SER A 348 3.83 17.42 -1.01
C SER A 348 3.72 18.54 -2.05
N MET A 349 3.64 18.24 -3.34
CA MET A 349 3.39 19.23 -4.40
C MET A 349 1.92 19.66 -4.51
N ALA A 350 0.98 18.91 -3.91
CA ALA A 350 -0.40 19.35 -3.72
C ALA A 350 -0.58 20.21 -2.46
N GLU A 351 0.34 20.13 -1.48
CA GLU A 351 0.27 20.83 -0.19
C GLU A 351 1.17 22.09 -0.12
N GLY A 352 2.33 22.05 -0.78
CA GLY A 352 3.49 22.91 -0.50
C GLY A 352 3.53 24.25 -1.25
N GLY A 353 2.55 25.13 -1.03
CA GLY A 353 2.55 26.45 -1.67
C GLY A 353 1.76 27.52 -0.92
N SER A 354 2.45 28.54 -0.40
CA SER A 354 1.82 29.69 0.27
C SER A 354 1.43 30.81 -0.70
N GLY A 355 0.25 31.39 -0.50
CA GLY A 355 -0.26 32.58 -1.20
C GLY A 355 -1.58 32.33 -1.91
N ALA A 356 -2.42 33.36 -2.09
CA ALA A 356 -3.85 33.16 -2.42
C ALA A 356 -4.16 32.32 -3.69
N ALA A 357 -3.38 32.49 -4.77
CA ALA A 357 -3.52 31.65 -5.98
C ALA A 357 -2.92 30.24 -5.80
N ASN A 358 -1.97 30.11 -4.87
CA ASN A 358 -1.30 28.89 -4.46
C ASN A 358 -2.24 28.04 -3.60
N ASP A 359 -2.92 28.63 -2.61
CA ASP A 359 -3.93 27.99 -1.77
C ASP A 359 -5.09 27.43 -2.61
N VAL A 360 -5.53 28.18 -3.62
CA VAL A 360 -6.55 27.75 -4.59
C VAL A 360 -6.06 26.59 -5.45
N ALA A 361 -4.84 26.66 -6.02
CA ALA A 361 -4.27 25.58 -6.82
C ALA A 361 -3.98 24.31 -6.00
N ASN A 362 -3.60 24.46 -4.73
CA ASN A 362 -3.38 23.36 -3.79
C ASN A 362 -4.71 22.73 -3.37
N THR A 363 -5.74 23.54 -3.10
CA THR A 363 -7.12 23.07 -2.90
C THR A 363 -7.65 22.36 -4.16
N MET A 364 -7.32 22.84 -5.36
CA MET A 364 -7.66 22.16 -6.63
C MET A 364 -6.89 20.86 -6.80
N MET A 365 -5.60 20.78 -6.43
CA MET A 365 -4.80 19.55 -6.52
C MET A 365 -5.23 18.51 -5.48
N GLN A 366 -5.53 18.95 -4.26
CA GLN A 366 -6.13 18.09 -3.22
C GLN A 366 -7.51 17.62 -3.68
N LYS A 367 -8.40 18.52 -4.15
CA LYS A 367 -9.69 18.14 -4.74
C LYS A 367 -9.57 17.29 -5.99
N PHE A 368 -8.51 17.42 -6.78
CA PHE A 368 -8.27 16.61 -7.98
C PHE A 368 -7.87 15.20 -7.56
N TRP A 369 -6.96 15.06 -6.59
CA TRP A 369 -6.69 13.79 -5.95
C TRP A 369 -7.94 13.22 -5.29
N ASP A 370 -8.67 13.98 -4.48
CA ASP A 370 -9.91 13.52 -3.83
C ASP A 370 -11.00 13.18 -4.84
N SER A 371 -11.11 13.86 -5.98
CA SER A 371 -12.11 13.56 -7.04
C SER A 371 -11.71 12.36 -7.89
N ALA A 372 -10.46 12.29 -8.33
CA ALA A 372 -9.89 11.09 -8.96
C ALA A 372 -9.90 9.90 -7.99
N LEU A 373 -9.85 10.15 -6.67
CA LEU A 373 -10.03 9.16 -5.62
C LEU A 373 -11.50 8.93 -5.22
N ALA A 374 -12.45 9.80 -5.57
CA ALA A 374 -13.88 9.67 -5.23
C ALA A 374 -14.77 9.17 -6.37
N LEU A 375 -14.42 9.39 -7.64
CA LEU A 375 -15.16 8.90 -8.82
C LEU A 375 -15.47 7.41 -8.70
N GLU A 376 -16.72 7.05 -8.44
CA GLU A 376 -17.13 5.65 -8.48
C GLU A 376 -17.01 5.15 -9.93
N PRO A 377 -16.51 3.91 -10.16
CA PRO A 377 -16.68 3.31 -11.47
C PRO A 377 -18.19 3.16 -11.74
N PRO A 378 -18.67 3.35 -12.98
CA PRO A 378 -19.99 2.86 -13.34
C PRO A 378 -20.06 1.35 -13.09
N ASP A 379 -21.27 0.82 -12.83
CA ASP A 379 -21.47 -0.60 -12.51
C ASP A 379 -21.09 -1.52 -13.68
N GLU A 380 -19.81 -1.91 -13.70
CA GLU A 380 -19.21 -2.82 -14.66
C GLU A 380 -19.42 -4.27 -14.19
N GLU A 381 -20.52 -4.92 -14.62
CA GLU A 381 -20.63 -6.38 -14.73
C GLU A 381 -19.60 -6.89 -15.76
N PHE A 382 -18.32 -6.90 -15.38
CA PHE A 382 -17.24 -7.16 -16.31
C PHE A 382 -16.93 -8.65 -16.43
N ASP A 383 -17.37 -9.24 -17.55
CA ASP A 383 -17.06 -10.63 -17.90
C ASP A 383 -15.54 -10.84 -18.08
N SER A 384 -15.08 -12.01 -17.68
CA SER A 384 -13.70 -12.30 -17.28
C SER A 384 -12.72 -12.57 -18.45
N GLN A 385 -13.06 -12.16 -19.68
CA GLN A 385 -12.44 -12.67 -20.91
C GLN A 385 -11.94 -11.63 -21.93
N ARG A 386 -11.80 -10.35 -21.58
CA ARG A 386 -11.08 -9.36 -22.42
C ARG A 386 -9.95 -8.68 -21.66
N LEU A 387 -8.75 -9.24 -21.83
CA LEU A 387 -7.48 -8.71 -21.29
C LEU A 387 -6.44 -8.49 -22.42
N VAL A 388 -6.95 -8.11 -23.60
CA VAL A 388 -6.22 -7.74 -24.82
C VAL A 388 -6.84 -6.48 -25.42
N ASP A 389 -6.10 -5.79 -26.29
CA ASP A 389 -6.53 -4.68 -27.15
C ASP A 389 -6.74 -3.28 -26.52
N ALA A 390 -6.39 -3.07 -25.23
CA ALA A 390 -6.35 -1.72 -24.65
C ALA A 390 -5.18 -0.85 -25.15
N SER A 391 -4.06 -1.47 -25.58
CA SER A 391 -2.81 -0.78 -25.93
C SER A 391 -2.86 0.09 -27.20
N PHE A 392 -3.98 0.14 -27.91
CA PHE A 392 -4.09 0.80 -29.22
C PHE A 392 -4.40 2.30 -29.14
N VAL A 393 -5.10 2.76 -28.11
CA VAL A 393 -5.60 4.15 -28.01
C VAL A 393 -4.47 5.14 -27.71
N ILE A 394 -3.57 4.80 -26.77
CA ILE A 394 -2.44 5.65 -26.35
C ILE A 394 -1.47 5.94 -27.51
N PHE A 395 -1.33 5.01 -28.47
CA PHE A 395 -0.49 5.21 -29.65
C PHE A 395 -1.02 6.33 -30.57
N PHE A 396 -2.33 6.56 -30.61
CA PHE A 396 -2.96 7.51 -31.53
C PHE A 396 -2.62 8.97 -31.23
N PHE A 397 -2.36 9.32 -29.96
CA PHE A 397 -1.92 10.67 -29.57
C PHE A 397 -0.41 10.90 -29.71
N ARG A 398 0.43 9.85 -29.72
CA ARG A 398 1.89 9.99 -29.91
C ARG A 398 2.33 10.17 -31.37
N SER A 399 1.40 10.12 -32.34
CA SER A 399 1.70 10.22 -33.78
C SER A 399 1.34 11.58 -34.41
N LYS A 400 1.11 12.63 -33.62
CA LYS A 400 0.76 13.99 -34.10
C LYS A 400 1.40 15.15 -33.30
N MET A 401 2.69 15.03 -33.00
CA MET A 401 3.62 16.16 -32.83
C MET A 401 4.97 15.79 -33.45
#